data_AF-A0AB33JZY6-F1
#
_entry.id   AF-A0AB33JZY6-F1
#
_cell.length_a   1.000
_cell.length_b   1.000
_cell.length_c   1.000
_cell.angle_alpha   90.00
_cell.angle_beta   90.00
_cell.angle_gamma   90.00
#
_symmetry.space_group_name_H-M   'P 1'
#
loop_
_entity.id
_entity.type
_entity.pdbx_description
1 polymer ?
#
loop_
_entity_poly.entity_id
_entity_poly.type
_entity_poly.pdbx_seq_one_letter_code
_entity_poly.pdbx_strand_id
1 'polypeptide(L)'
;MDDTGQGAVVLAVALRDAHFRLKQLARAWEERTPVGTARGRESLGPLWQYSDDPDGATYTDGHLLGLAGNRTVVFELSVSFRTSGTDMLAGVSVEDDVGSVAELLSTGPEEFPRSTDHLVIEIGRCLDRMEQLDLSDVVR
;
A
#
# COMPACT_ATOMS: atom_id res chain seq x y z
N MET A 1 12.39 -24.33 3.33
CA MET A 1 12.89 -22.98 3.65
C MET A 1 14.20 -22.85 2.90
N ASP A 2 14.34 -21.85 2.02
CA ASP A 2 15.55 -21.69 1.22
C ASP A 2 16.65 -21.12 2.12
N ASP A 3 17.59 -21.98 2.53
CA ASP A 3 18.69 -21.69 3.46
C ASP A 3 19.69 -20.65 2.92
N THR A 4 19.49 -20.15 1.70
CA THR A 4 20.38 -19.20 1.03
C THR A 4 20.06 -17.73 1.32
N GLY A 5 18.93 -17.43 1.98
CA GLY A 5 18.48 -16.04 2.23
C GLY A 5 18.03 -15.29 0.97
N GLN A 6 18.05 -15.94 -0.20
CA GLN A 6 17.71 -15.34 -1.48
C GLN A 6 16.27 -14.81 -1.53
N GLY A 7 15.32 -15.55 -0.94
CA GLY A 7 13.94 -15.09 -0.80
C GLY A 7 13.83 -13.77 -0.03
N ALA A 8 14.57 -13.60 1.07
CA ALA A 8 14.54 -12.36 1.83
C ALA A 8 15.06 -11.16 1.03
N VAL A 9 16.10 -11.35 0.22
CA VAL A 9 16.62 -10.31 -0.68
C VAL A 9 15.59 -9.95 -1.76
N VAL A 10 14.99 -10.96 -2.40
CA VAL A 10 13.95 -10.76 -3.43
C VAL A 10 12.76 -9.98 -2.87
N LEU A 11 12.30 -10.34 -1.68
CA LEU A 11 11.23 -9.62 -0.98
C LEU A 11 11.64 -8.18 -0.65
N ALA A 12 12.84 -7.96 -0.11
CA ALA A 12 13.32 -6.63 0.23
C ALA A 12 13.39 -5.71 -1.00
N VAL A 13 13.82 -6.24 -2.14
CA VAL A 13 13.81 -5.50 -3.42
C VAL A 13 12.38 -5.18 -3.84
N ALA A 14 11.47 -6.16 -3.79
CA ALA A 14 10.07 -5.95 -4.16
C ALA A 14 9.35 -4.92 -3.28
N LEU A 15 9.59 -4.93 -1.96
CA LEU A 15 9.03 -3.95 -1.03
C LEU A 15 9.62 -2.55 -1.28
N ARG A 16 10.91 -2.45 -1.63
CA ARG A 16 11.52 -1.18 -2.02
C ARG A 16 10.94 -0.65 -3.32
N ASP A 17 10.69 -1.51 -4.31
CA ASP A 17 10.06 -1.11 -5.56
C ASP A 17 8.61 -0.68 -5.32
N ALA A 18 7.88 -1.40 -4.46
CA ALA A 18 6.53 -1.03 -4.02
C ALA A 18 6.50 0.36 -3.39
N HIS A 19 7.45 0.68 -2.49
CA HIS A 19 7.58 2.00 -1.89
C HIS A 19 7.68 3.11 -2.95
N PHE A 20 8.56 2.92 -3.94
CA PHE A 20 8.72 3.92 -5.00
C PHE A 20 7.49 4.05 -5.89
N ARG A 21 6.80 2.94 -6.17
CA ARG A 21 5.55 2.95 -6.94
C ARG A 21 4.45 3.69 -6.19
N LEU A 22 4.25 3.43 -4.90
CA LEU A 22 3.28 4.16 -4.06
C LEU A 22 3.58 5.66 -4.01
N LYS A 23 4.86 6.03 -3.87
CA LYS A 23 5.29 7.43 -3.91
C LYS A 23 4.99 8.10 -5.25
N GLN A 24 5.24 7.39 -6.36
CA GLN A 24 4.94 7.88 -7.71
C GLN A 24 3.44 7.98 -7.95
N LEU A 25 2.65 7.02 -7.47
CA LEU A 25 1.21 7.04 -7.53
C LEU A 25 0.67 8.29 -6.83
N ALA A 26 1.01 8.49 -5.55
CA ALA A 26 0.57 9.67 -4.80
C ALA A 26 0.98 10.99 -5.50
N ARG A 27 2.18 11.04 -6.10
CA ARG A 27 2.63 12.19 -6.88
C ARG A 27 1.80 12.42 -8.14
N ALA A 28 1.57 11.39 -8.94
CA ALA A 28 0.75 11.48 -10.16
C ALA A 28 -0.69 11.89 -9.82
N TRP A 29 -1.17 11.53 -8.64
CA TRP A 29 -2.44 11.96 -8.07
C TRP A 29 -2.47 13.46 -7.73
N GLU A 30 -1.45 13.94 -7.01
CA GLU A 30 -1.29 15.37 -6.73
C GLU A 30 -1.23 16.21 -8.02
N GLU A 31 -0.49 15.75 -9.03
CA GLU A 31 -0.32 16.46 -10.31
C GLU A 31 -1.59 16.49 -11.17
N ARG A 32 -2.48 15.51 -11.04
CA ARG A 32 -3.78 15.44 -11.74
C ARG A 32 -4.89 16.20 -11.02
N THR A 33 -4.68 16.57 -9.76
CA THR A 33 -5.66 17.28 -8.94
C THR A 33 -5.77 18.73 -9.39
N PRO A 34 -6.98 19.34 -9.45
CA PRO A 34 -7.12 20.75 -9.80
C PRO A 34 -6.27 21.67 -8.92
N VAL A 35 -5.77 22.75 -9.50
CA VAL A 35 -4.91 23.71 -8.79
C VAL A 35 -5.64 24.26 -7.57
N GLY A 36 -5.00 24.15 -6.40
CA GLY A 36 -5.55 24.60 -5.12
C GLY A 36 -6.39 23.55 -4.37
N THR A 37 -6.64 22.38 -4.96
CA THR A 37 -7.36 21.28 -4.29
C THR A 37 -6.41 20.40 -3.48
N ALA A 38 -5.20 20.11 -3.96
CA ALA A 38 -4.20 19.38 -3.18
C ALA A 38 -3.52 20.29 -2.15
N ARG A 39 -3.40 19.80 -0.91
CA ARG A 39 -2.74 20.50 0.21
C ARG A 39 -1.33 19.99 0.51
N GLY A 40 -0.97 18.84 -0.04
CA GLY A 40 0.35 18.24 0.09
C GLY A 40 0.28 16.73 0.28
N ARG A 41 1.46 16.10 0.33
CA ARG A 41 1.63 14.66 0.52
C ARG A 41 2.48 14.33 1.73
N GLU A 42 2.13 13.23 2.38
CA GLU A 42 2.85 12.68 3.53
C GLU A 42 3.19 11.21 3.28
N SER A 43 4.27 10.72 3.90
CA SER A 43 4.69 9.31 3.85
C SER A 43 4.26 8.62 5.13
N LEU A 44 3.59 7.47 5.03
CA LEU A 44 3.20 6.64 6.18
C LEU A 44 4.21 5.54 6.49
N GLY A 45 5.06 5.19 5.52
CA GLY A 45 6.08 4.16 5.65
C GLY A 45 7.32 4.42 4.78
N PRO A 46 8.16 3.39 4.59
CA PRO A 46 7.95 2.00 5.01
C PRO A 46 8.19 1.81 6.52
N LEU A 47 7.35 1.01 7.17
CA LEU A 47 7.42 0.68 8.59
C LEU A 47 7.38 -0.83 8.79
N TRP A 48 8.19 -1.33 9.71
CA TRP A 48 8.09 -2.70 10.23
C TRP A 48 7.58 -2.66 11.66
N GLN A 49 6.55 -3.45 11.94
CA GLN A 49 5.97 -3.64 13.26
C GLN A 49 6.14 -5.10 13.66
N TYR A 50 6.65 -5.31 14.87
CA TYR A 50 6.83 -6.64 15.45
C TYR A 50 5.85 -6.78 16.60
N SER A 51 5.01 -7.79 16.57
CA SER A 51 4.07 -8.07 17.66
C SER A 51 4.76 -8.72 18.84
N ASP A 52 4.09 -8.75 20.00
CA ASP A 52 4.51 -9.59 21.13
C ASP A 52 4.46 -11.09 20.80
N ASP A 53 3.70 -11.46 19.77
CA ASP A 53 3.79 -12.76 19.11
C ASP A 53 5.13 -12.83 18.35
N PRO A 54 6.10 -13.66 18.79
CA PRO A 54 7.45 -13.72 18.21
C PRO A 54 7.45 -14.22 16.76
N ASP A 55 6.35 -14.85 16.33
CA ASP A 55 6.15 -15.38 14.99
C ASP A 55 5.41 -14.40 14.06
N GLY A 56 5.14 -13.18 14.54
CA GLY A 56 4.38 -12.15 13.84
C GLY A 56 5.20 -10.92 13.48
N ALA A 57 5.15 -10.52 12.21
CA ALA A 57 5.66 -9.22 11.76
C ALA A 57 4.72 -8.62 10.72
N THR A 58 4.59 -7.30 10.71
CA THR A 58 3.82 -6.58 9.70
C THR A 58 4.71 -5.52 9.04
N TYR A 59 4.71 -5.51 7.72
CA TYR A 59 5.24 -4.41 6.92
C TYR A 59 4.08 -3.54 6.47
N THR A 60 4.19 -2.23 6.68
CA THR A 60 3.22 -1.24 6.19
C THR A 60 3.95 -0.16 5.43
N ASP A 61 3.42 0.21 4.27
CA ASP A 61 3.88 1.35 3.51
C ASP A 61 2.69 2.09 2.91
N GLY A 62 2.87 3.37 2.63
CA GLY A 62 1.78 4.17 2.14
C GLY A 62 2.07 5.65 2.07
N HIS A 63 1.11 6.35 1.50
CA HIS A 63 1.15 7.79 1.33
C HIS A 63 -0.23 8.39 1.59
N LEU A 64 -0.22 9.58 2.15
CA LEU A 64 -1.40 10.44 2.24
C LEU A 64 -1.31 11.52 1.18
N LEU A 65 -2.44 11.86 0.57
CA LEU A 65 -2.62 13.07 -0.21
C LEU A 65 -3.75 13.89 0.41
N GLY A 66 -3.39 15.00 1.04
CA GLY A 66 -4.38 15.94 1.59
C GLY A 66 -5.10 16.67 0.47
N LEU A 67 -6.43 16.70 0.55
CA LEU A 67 -7.33 17.41 -0.36
C LEU A 67 -8.03 18.58 0.36
N ALA A 68 -8.70 19.42 -0.42
CA ALA A 68 -9.60 20.45 0.10
C ALA A 68 -10.76 19.82 0.90
N GLY A 69 -11.33 20.60 1.82
CA GLY A 69 -12.46 20.13 2.63
C GLY A 69 -12.10 19.09 3.71
N ASN A 70 -10.84 19.07 4.16
CA ASN A 70 -10.33 18.13 5.18
C ASN A 70 -10.48 16.66 4.79
N ARG A 71 -10.40 16.38 3.48
CA ARG A 71 -10.34 15.00 2.99
C ARG A 71 -8.90 14.60 2.74
N THR A 72 -8.61 13.33 2.88
CA THR A 72 -7.30 12.75 2.61
C THR A 72 -7.49 11.49 1.79
N VAL A 73 -6.75 11.34 0.70
CA VAL A 73 -6.65 10.07 0.00
C VAL A 73 -5.50 9.28 0.62
N VAL A 74 -5.79 8.06 1.05
CA VAL A 74 -4.80 7.14 1.62
C VAL A 74 -4.48 6.09 0.58
N PHE A 75 -3.19 5.89 0.31
CA PHE A 75 -2.67 4.77 -0.47
C PHE A 75 -1.90 3.89 0.50
N GLU A 76 -2.25 2.62 0.62
CA GLU A 76 -1.62 1.72 1.59
C GLU A 76 -1.28 0.37 0.97
N LEU A 77 -0.15 -0.19 1.40
CA LEU A 77 0.23 -1.58 1.27
C LEU A 77 0.56 -2.12 2.67
N SER A 78 -0.12 -3.18 3.08
CA SER A 78 0.13 -3.89 4.33
C SER A 78 0.40 -5.37 4.04
N VAL A 79 1.47 -5.91 4.61
CA VAL A 79 1.85 -7.31 4.48
C VAL A 79 2.07 -7.87 5.88
N SER A 80 1.26 -8.85 6.27
CA SER A 80 1.35 -9.53 7.57
C SER A 80 1.97 -10.90 7.42
N PHE A 81 3.09 -11.14 8.10
CA PHE A 81 3.81 -12.40 8.14
C PHE A 81 3.47 -13.12 9.44
N ARG A 82 2.91 -14.32 9.35
CA ARG A 82 2.57 -15.18 10.50
C ARG A 82 2.90 -16.64 10.19
N THR A 83 3.00 -17.46 11.23
CA THR A 83 3.14 -18.93 11.08
C THR A 83 2.00 -19.58 10.30
N SER A 84 0.78 -19.03 10.40
CA SER A 84 -0.39 -19.50 9.65
C SER A 84 -0.35 -19.14 8.16
N GLY A 85 0.56 -18.26 7.75
CA GLY A 85 0.68 -17.77 6.37
C GLY A 85 1.00 -16.28 6.30
N THR A 86 1.31 -15.84 5.09
CA THR A 86 1.45 -14.41 4.78
C THR A 86 0.13 -13.89 4.22
N ASP A 87 -0.35 -12.79 4.78
CA ASP A 87 -1.50 -12.05 4.28
C ASP A 87 -1.06 -10.69 3.75
N MET A 88 -1.82 -10.14 2.81
CA MET A 88 -1.51 -8.86 2.19
C MET A 88 -2.77 -8.12 1.77
N LEU A 89 -2.76 -6.82 2.02
CA LEU A 89 -3.76 -5.88 1.54
C LEU A 89 -3.08 -4.69 0.88
N ALA A 90 -3.58 -4.27 -0.28
CA ALA A 90 -3.30 -2.96 -0.83
C ALA A 90 -4.61 -2.22 -1.05
N GLY A 91 -4.65 -0.94 -0.71
CA GLY A 91 -5.88 -0.19 -0.66
C GLY A 91 -5.73 1.28 -1.05
N VAL A 92 -6.83 1.83 -1.56
CA VAL A 92 -7.01 3.27 -1.74
C VAL A 92 -8.32 3.68 -1.08
N SER A 93 -8.27 4.59 -0.13
CA SER A 93 -9.46 5.12 0.56
C SER A 93 -9.47 6.64 0.58
N VAL A 94 -10.63 7.22 0.84
CA VAL A 94 -10.82 8.64 1.18
C VAL A 94 -11.25 8.71 2.62
N GLU A 95 -10.53 9.50 3.41
CA GLU A 95 -10.78 9.74 4.82
C GLU A 95 -11.10 11.22 5.06
N ASP A 96 -11.84 11.50 6.13
CA ASP A 96 -12.00 12.83 6.71
C ASP A 96 -11.65 12.82 8.21
N ASP A 97 -11.92 13.92 8.91
CA ASP A 97 -11.63 14.07 10.34
C ASP A 97 -12.35 13.03 11.24
N VAL A 98 -13.36 12.33 10.73
CA VAL A 98 -14.16 11.32 11.44
C VAL A 98 -13.76 9.89 11.06
N GLY A 99 -13.02 9.70 9.96
CA GLY A 99 -12.47 8.41 9.52
C GLY A 99 -12.73 8.13 8.04
N SER A 100 -12.78 6.84 7.67
CA SER A 100 -13.00 6.43 6.27
C SER A 100 -14.39 6.83 5.78
N VAL A 101 -14.41 7.61 4.70
CA VAL A 101 -15.61 8.11 4.01
C VAL A 101 -15.94 7.23 2.80
N ALA A 102 -14.91 6.73 2.11
CA ALA A 102 -15.07 5.85 0.95
C ALA A 102 -13.87 4.91 0.79
N GLU A 103 -14.15 3.64 0.55
CA GLU A 103 -13.17 2.68 0.04
C GLU A 103 -13.25 2.67 -1.48
N LEU A 104 -12.16 3.07 -2.15
CA LEU A 104 -12.10 3.17 -3.61
C LEU A 104 -11.53 1.89 -4.21
N LEU A 105 -10.60 1.26 -3.50
CA LEU A 105 -10.03 -0.03 -3.84
C LEU A 105 -9.56 -0.74 -2.57
N SER A 106 -9.85 -2.03 -2.49
CA SER A 106 -9.30 -2.95 -1.50
C SER A 106 -9.00 -4.26 -2.21
N THR A 107 -7.71 -4.60 -2.30
CA THR A 107 -7.24 -5.75 -3.08
C THR A 107 -6.14 -6.50 -2.34
N GLY A 108 -6.25 -7.82 -2.35
CA GLY A 108 -5.24 -8.74 -1.84
C GLY A 108 -5.34 -10.07 -2.62
N PRO A 109 -4.46 -11.03 -2.32
CA PRO A 109 -4.56 -12.36 -2.90
C PRO A 109 -5.74 -13.14 -2.31
N GLU A 110 -6.40 -13.97 -3.12
CA GLU A 110 -7.54 -14.81 -2.66
C GLU A 110 -7.11 -15.92 -1.68
N GLU A 111 -5.86 -16.38 -1.81
CA GLU A 111 -5.21 -17.36 -0.94
C GLU A 111 -3.88 -16.81 -0.45
N PHE A 112 -3.41 -17.27 0.72
CA PHE A 112 -2.08 -16.90 1.21
C PHE A 112 -0.98 -17.26 0.18
N PRO A 113 -0.08 -16.31 -0.17
CA PRO A 113 1.03 -16.60 -1.05
C PRO A 113 1.88 -17.76 -0.53
N ARG A 114 2.06 -18.77 -1.38
CA ARG A 114 2.72 -20.04 -1.01
C ARG A 114 4.26 -19.93 -0.95
N SER A 115 4.81 -18.83 -1.44
CA SER A 115 6.25 -18.57 -1.50
C SER A 115 6.52 -17.07 -1.58
N THR A 116 7.78 -16.68 -1.35
CA THR A 116 8.21 -15.30 -1.53
C THR A 116 8.02 -14.81 -2.95
N ASP A 117 8.33 -15.62 -3.96
CA ASP A 117 8.13 -15.24 -5.36
C ASP A 117 6.65 -15.00 -5.68
N HIS A 118 5.76 -15.85 -5.14
CA HIS A 118 4.32 -15.65 -5.27
C HIS A 118 3.89 -14.34 -4.59
N LEU A 119 4.40 -14.04 -3.39
CA LEU A 119 4.10 -12.79 -2.70
C LEU A 119 4.53 -11.57 -3.52
N VAL A 120 5.73 -11.61 -4.12
CA VAL A 120 6.22 -10.51 -4.99
C VAL A 120 5.31 -10.30 -6.19
N ILE A 121 4.82 -11.38 -6.82
CA ILE A 121 3.86 -11.30 -7.92
C ILE A 121 2.56 -10.64 -7.46
N GLU A 122 2.04 -11.03 -6.30
CA GLU A 122 0.80 -10.47 -5.76
C GLU A 122 0.93 -8.99 -5.35
N ILE A 123 2.07 -8.58 -4.77
CA ILE A 123 2.42 -7.17 -4.54
C ILE A 123 2.34 -6.40 -5.86
N GLY A 124 3.00 -6.90 -6.91
CA GLY A 124 2.99 -6.27 -8.23
C GLY A 124 1.58 -6.10 -8.79
N ARG A 125 0.77 -7.17 -8.76
CA ARG A 125 -0.63 -7.16 -9.25
C ARG A 125 -1.52 -6.17 -8.50
N CYS A 126 -1.36 -6.07 -7.18
CA CYS A 126 -2.17 -5.14 -6.39
C CYS A 126 -1.79 -3.69 -6.68
N LEU A 127 -0.49 -3.39 -6.81
CA LEU A 127 -0.04 -2.05 -7.21
C LEU A 127 -0.49 -1.68 -8.62
N ASP A 128 -0.47 -2.63 -9.58
CA ASP A 128 -0.98 -2.40 -10.93
C ASP A 128 -2.46 -2.00 -10.91
N ARG A 129 -3.27 -2.63 -10.04
CA ARG A 129 -4.69 -2.28 -9.85
C ARG A 129 -4.85 -0.88 -9.25
N MET A 130 -4.03 -0.51 -8.27
CA MET A 130 -4.05 0.84 -7.67
C MET A 130 -3.69 1.92 -8.71
N GLU A 131 -2.74 1.64 -9.59
CA GLU A 131 -2.31 2.58 -10.65
C GLU A 131 -3.37 2.77 -11.74
N GLN A 132 -4.18 1.74 -12.02
CA GLN A 132 -5.28 1.79 -12.99
C GLN A 132 -6.55 2.45 -12.46
N LEU A 133 -6.59 2.76 -11.17
CA LEU A 133 -7.77 3.30 -10.50
C LEU A 133 -8.08 4.73 -11.00
N ASP A 134 -9.28 4.91 -11.57
CA ASP A 134 -9.79 6.23 -11.96
C ASP A 134 -10.53 6.86 -10.79
N LEU A 135 -9.99 7.95 -10.23
CA LEU A 135 -10.68 8.72 -9.19
C LEU A 135 -10.98 10.14 -9.63
N SER A 136 -11.24 10.35 -10.92
CA SER A 136 -11.75 11.63 -11.43
C SER A 136 -12.98 12.14 -10.66
N ASP A 137 -13.79 11.24 -10.10
CA ASP A 137 -14.96 11.59 -9.29
C ASP A 137 -14.63 11.98 -7.84
N VAL A 138 -13.44 11.66 -7.33
CA VAL A 138 -13.00 11.99 -5.96
C VAL A 138 -12.42 13.40 -5.87
N VAL A 139 -11.86 13.91 -6.98
CA VAL A 139 -11.17 15.20 -7.03
C VAL A 139 -12.02 16.35 -7.57
N ARG A 140 -13.33 16.11 -7.78
CA ARG A 140 -14.31 17.12 -8.20
C ARG A 140 -14.74 18.06 -7.07
#